data_AF-A0A7W1UUB6-F1
#
_entry.id   AF-A0A7W1UUB6-F1
#
_cell.length_a   1.000
_cell.length_b   1.000
_cell.length_c   1.000
_cell.angle_alpha   90.00
_cell.angle_beta   90.00
_cell.angle_gamma   90.00
#
_symmetry.space_group_name_H-M   'P 1'
#
loop_
_entity.id
_entity.type
_entity.pdbx_description
1 polymer ?
#
loop_
_entity_poly.entity_id
_entity_poly.type
_entity_poly.pdbx_seq_one_letter_code
_entity_poly.pdbx_strand_id
1 'polypeptide(L)' 'MLNDADVLIWGTEKDSDRVALEDEPLYRALTPVDQGRQVFTGGLLAGAIYFNSVLSLPFVLDRLFPALASTLGDEGP' A
#
# COMPACT_ATOMS: atom_id res chain seq x y z
N MET A 1 -6.02 -15.14 0.49
CA MET A 1 -5.94 -14.60 1.87
C MET A 1 -4.97 -13.43 1.88
N LEU A 2 -4.96 -12.59 2.91
CA LEU A 2 -4.01 -11.46 2.98
C LEU A 2 -2.54 -11.94 2.92
N ASN A 3 -2.28 -13.14 3.43
CA ASN A 3 -0.96 -13.74 3.43
C ASN A 3 -0.50 -14.29 2.07
N ASP A 4 -1.40 -14.45 1.11
CA ASP A 4 -1.09 -14.99 -0.22
C ASP A 4 -0.78 -13.89 -1.24
N ALA A 5 -0.91 -12.61 -0.85
CA ALA A 5 -0.67 -11.49 -1.75
C ALA A 5 0.84 -11.23 -1.92
N ASP A 6 1.27 -10.88 -3.13
CA ASP A 6 2.67 -10.49 -3.37
C ASP A 6 2.99 -9.14 -2.72
N VAL A 7 2.06 -8.20 -2.73
CA VAL A 7 2.22 -6.87 -2.15
C VAL A 7 0.94 -6.42 -1.45
N LEU A 8 1.08 -5.72 -0.33
CA LEU A 8 -0.02 -5.16 0.43
C LEU A 8 -0.08 -3.64 0.26
N ILE A 9 -1.22 -3.14 -0.21
CA ILE A 9 -1.49 -1.70 -0.25
C ILE A 9 -2.42 -1.37 0.92
N TRP A 10 -1.92 -0.59 1.87
CA TRP A 10 -2.65 -0.15 3.05
C TRP A 10 -3.19 1.26 2.82
N GLY A 11 -4.52 1.39 2.83
CA GLY A 11 -5.25 2.66 2.72
C GLY A 11 -5.15 3.56 3.96
N THR A 12 -3.95 3.76 4.51
CA THR A 12 -3.72 4.64 5.66
C THR A 12 -3.98 6.08 5.27
N GLU A 13 -4.61 6.86 6.15
CA GLU A 13 -4.91 8.27 5.91
C GLU A 13 -4.00 9.22 6.71
N LYS A 14 -3.41 8.72 7.79
CA LYS A 14 -2.49 9.44 8.68
C LYS A 14 -1.46 8.48 9.28
N ASP A 15 -0.37 9.03 9.80
CA ASP A 15 0.72 8.23 10.38
C ASP A 15 0.26 7.35 11.54
N SER A 16 -0.74 7.78 12.31
CA SER A 16 -1.29 6.97 13.41
C SER A 16 -2.07 5.74 12.96
N ASP A 17 -2.57 5.70 11.71
CA ASP A 17 -3.21 4.49 11.18
C ASP A 17 -2.17 3.39 10.94
N ARG A 18 -0.96 3.78 10.51
CA ARG A 18 0.14 2.84 10.35
C ARG A 18 0.59 2.30 11.70
N VAL A 19 0.74 3.15 12.71
CA VAL A 19 1.10 2.72 14.08
C VAL A 19 0.06 1.72 14.61
N ALA A 20 -1.22 2.00 14.43
CA ALA A 20 -2.29 1.08 14.83
C ALA A 20 -2.24 -0.27 14.10
N LEU A 21 -1.96 -0.28 12.79
CA LEU A 21 -1.76 -1.52 12.02
C LEU A 21 -0.54 -2.30 12.54
N GLU A 22 0.58 -1.62 12.77
CA GLU A 22 1.81 -2.23 13.28
C GLU A 22 1.65 -2.78 14.70
N ASP A 23 0.64 -2.35 15.45
CA ASP A 23 0.29 -2.88 16.76
C ASP A 23 -0.44 -4.23 16.74
N GLU A 24 -1.09 -4.56 15.62
CA GLU A 24 -1.91 -5.77 15.48
C GLU A 24 -1.05 -7.05 15.32
N PRO A 25 -1.28 -8.09 16.16
CA PRO A 25 -0.54 -9.35 16.04
C PRO A 25 -0.70 -10.03 14.69
N LEU A 26 -1.88 -9.96 14.08
CA LEU A 26 -2.14 -10.55 12.78
C LEU A 26 -1.34 -9.86 11.69
N TYR A 27 -1.26 -8.52 11.72
CA TYR A 27 -0.47 -7.74 10.76
C TYR A 27 1.00 -8.19 10.79
N ARG A 28 1.59 -8.30 11.99
CA ARG A 28 2.99 -8.75 12.16
C ARG A 28 3.24 -10.19 11.70
N ALA A 29 2.20 -11.02 11.62
CA ALA A 29 2.29 -12.40 11.18
C ALA A 29 2.21 -12.57 9.64
N LEU A 30 1.99 -11.49 8.89
CA LEU A 30 1.86 -11.56 7.44
C LEU A 30 3.23 -11.68 6.76
N THR A 31 3.36 -12.64 5.86
CA THR A 31 4.55 -12.89 5.04
C THR A 31 4.95 -11.66 4.21
N PRO A 32 4.03 -10.92 3.55
CA PRO A 32 4.39 -9.68 2.86
C PRO A 32 4.88 -8.56 3.80
N VAL A 33 4.45 -8.59 5.07
CA VAL A 33 4.91 -7.62 6.09
C VAL A 33 6.36 -7.88 6.44
N ASP A 34 6.69 -9.14 6.74
CA ASP A 34 8.07 -9.59 7.01
C ASP A 34 9.02 -9.34 5.84
N GLN A 35 8.53 -9.51 4.60
CA GLN A 35 9.30 -9.31 3.38
C GLN A 35 9.38 -7.85 2.92
N GLY A 36 8.83 -6.91 3.69
CA GLY A 36 8.85 -5.48 3.37
C GLY A 36 8.03 -5.11 2.12
N ARG A 37 7.13 -5.98 1.66
CA ARG A 37 6.32 -5.78 0.44
C ARG A 37 5.01 -5.09 0.77
N GLN A 38 5.15 -3.84 1.20
CA GLN A 38 4.03 -3.03 1.67
C GLN A 38 4.12 -1.60 1.15
N VAL A 39 2.96 -1.04 0.78
CA VAL A 39 2.80 0.36 0.40
C VAL A 39 1.77 1.00 1.32
N PHE A 40 2.16 2.05 2.03
CA PHE A 40 1.26 2.88 2.83
C PHE A 40 0.88 4.11 2.03
N THR A 41 -0.41 4.36 1.84
CA THR A 41 -0.87 5.42 0.94
C THR A 41 -0.74 6.81 1.53
N GLY A 42 -1.00 6.97 2.83
CA GLY A 42 -1.27 8.27 3.43
C GLY A 42 -2.55 8.92 2.87
N GLY A 43 -3.01 10.00 3.50
CA GLY A 43 -4.34 10.58 3.23
C GLY A 43 -4.60 11.00 1.79
N LEU A 44 -3.60 11.57 1.12
CA LEU A 44 -3.78 12.06 -0.25
C LEU A 44 -3.92 10.92 -1.27
N LEU A 45 -3.06 9.89 -1.21
CA LEU A 45 -3.15 8.76 -2.13
C LEU A 45 -4.35 7.87 -1.80
N ALA A 46 -4.66 7.66 -0.52
CA ALA A 46 -5.89 6.97 -0.09
C ALA A 46 -7.12 7.67 -0.66
N GLY A 47 -7.24 8.98 -0.43
CA GLY A 47 -8.34 9.79 -0.93
C GLY A 47 -8.44 9.75 -2.46
N ALA A 48 -7.32 9.81 -3.18
CA ALA A 48 -7.29 9.73 -4.63
C ALA A 48 -7.79 8.37 -5.17
N ILE A 49 -7.42 7.27 -4.50
CA ILE A 49 -7.90 5.92 -4.80
C ILE A 49 -9.40 5.82 -4.53
N TYR A 50 -9.88 6.30 -3.37
CA TYR A 50 -11.29 6.25 -3.01
C TYR A 50 -12.18 7.08 -3.94
N PHE A 51 -11.68 8.24 -4.39
CA PHE A 51 -12.43 9.11 -5.31
C PHE A 51 -12.58 8.50 -6.71
N ASN A 52 -11.59 7.72 -7.16
CA ASN A 52 -11.60 7.03 -8.46
C ASN A 52 -12.19 7.87 -9.62
N SER A 53 -11.73 9.11 -9.73
CA SER A 53 -12.23 10.09 -10.69
C SER A 53 -11.25 10.27 -11.84
N VAL A 54 -11.71 10.85 -12.95
CA VAL A 54 -10.85 11.21 -14.09
C VAL A 54 -9.66 12.07 -13.66
N LEU A 55 -9.85 12.93 -12.65
CA LEU A 55 -8.79 13.79 -12.15
C LEU A 55 -7.84 13.06 -11.18
N SER A 56 -8.32 12.10 -10.40
CA SER A 56 -7.50 11.41 -9.39
C SER A 56 -6.71 10.23 -9.95
N LEU A 57 -7.20 9.57 -11.00
CA LEU A 57 -6.53 8.41 -11.59
C LEU A 57 -5.10 8.69 -12.08
N PRO A 58 -4.80 9.77 -12.82
CA PRO A 58 -3.42 10.08 -13.22
C PRO A 58 -2.49 10.22 -12.00
N PHE A 59 -2.95 10.90 -10.95
CA PHE A 59 -2.20 11.04 -9.71
C PHE A 59 -1.96 9.68 -9.01
N VAL A 60 -2.96 8.80 -8.97
CA VAL A 60 -2.80 7.45 -8.41
C VAL A 60 -1.74 6.68 -9.18
N LEU A 61 -1.76 6.71 -10.52
CA LEU A 61 -0.77 6.03 -11.35
C LEU A 61 0.64 6.56 -11.09
N ASP A 62 0.82 7.89 -11.08
CA ASP A 62 2.11 8.54 -10.87
C ASP A 62 2.73 8.21 -9.50
N ARG A 63 1.91 7.94 -8.48
CA ARG A 63 2.38 7.68 -7.11
C ARG A 63 2.47 6.20 -6.77
N LEU A 64 1.46 5.43 -7.14
CA LEU A 64 1.35 4.03 -6.76
C LEU A 64 2.23 3.14 -7.63
N PHE A 65 2.33 3.40 -8.94
CA PHE A 65 3.08 2.53 -9.84
C PHE A 65 4.58 2.45 -9.49
N PRO A 66 5.30 3.57 -9.23
CA PRO A 66 6.70 3.50 -8.80
C PRO A 66 6.87 2.83 -7.42
N ALA A 67 5.90 2.99 -6.51
CA ALA A 67 5.94 2.36 -5.19
C ALA A 67 5.79 0.82 -5.29
N LEU A 68 4.93 0.34 -6.19
CA LEU A 68 4.79 -1.08 -6.47
C LEU A 68 6.05 -1.67 -7.11
N ALA A 69 6.62 -1.00 -8.12
CA ALA A 69 7.87 -1.43 -8.74
C ALA A 69 9.03 -1.48 -7.72
N SER A 70 9.12 -0.48 -6.83
CA SER A 70 10.13 -0.47 -5.77
C SER A 70 9.96 -1.58 -4.74
N THR A 71 8.74 -2.05 -4.50
CA THR A 71 8.46 -3.07 -3.46
C THR A 71 8.55 -4.48 -3.98
N LEU A 72 8.23 -4.70 -5.26
CA LEU A 72 8.34 -6.01 -5.91
C LEU A 72 9.77 -6.28 -6.43
N GLY A 73 10.62 -5.26 -6.50
CA GLY A 73 11.85 -5.35 -7.30
C GLY A 73 11.50 -5.36 -8.79
N ASP A 74 12.48 -5.21 -9.66
CA ASP A 74 12.31 -5.08 -11.12
C ASP A 74 11.81 -6.38 -11.82
N GLU A 75 10.97 -7.17 -11.15
CA GLU A 75 10.14 -8.23 -11.75
C GLU A 75 8.81 -7.63 -12.24
N GLY A 76 8.90 -6.60 -13.08
CA GLY A 76 7.81 -6.30 -14.01
C GLY A 76 7.68 -7.45 -15.02
N PRO A 77 6.46 -7.78 -15.50
CA PRO A 77 6.26 -8.80 -16.54
C PRO A 77 7.05 -8.51 -17.83
#